data_AF-A0A149PNA1-F1
#
_entry.id   AF-A0A149PNA1-F1
#
_cell.length_a   1.000
_cell.length_b   1.000
_cell.length_c   1.000
_cell.angle_alpha   90.00
_cell.angle_beta   90.00
_cell.angle_gamma   90.00
#
_symmetry.space_group_name_H-M   'P 1'
#
loop_
_entity.id
_entity.type
_entity.pdbx_description
1 polymer ?
#
loop_
_entity_poly.entity_id
_entity_poly.type
_entity_poly.pdbx_seq_one_letter_code
_entity_poly.pdbx_strand_id
1 'polypeptide(L)'
;MTDYTAHSDDERWPLTQAFVTAFEHATDLRVALEHAADEPLDPAEQAESLAAQLAMTTRKLAREAMAWTGAAGDADIAAAQYAFVALLDELLLFSEWPGAAVWETRPLEVRVFNTRDAGEKLPDAIEALLAQRDPSRRDLANVYLACLTLGFKGRLRGEAGALRHDQLRHSLFAFAMQRDAEPTHLAAPLERTAVAPRQSSVLTQMFPDLARFALVIGAGLCLLLGVSQVLWLVATAHARQSIAQYETVSLADARTTAPEGASGASGTSGTVVPSSKVSGGGLAPFVMRAAQSRQNREAMSSGLSGPAAQLQNARGSREPTDDGDIVASDGVRR
;
A
#
# COMPACT_ATOMS: atom_id res chain seq x y z
N MET A 1 18.37 39.73 9.24
CA MET A 1 18.20 38.58 10.16
C MET A 1 16.76 38.66 10.63
N THR A 2 15.85 38.10 9.85
CA THR A 2 14.40 38.31 10.02
C THR A 2 13.93 37.39 11.14
N ASP A 3 13.44 38.01 12.21
CA ASP A 3 12.77 37.34 13.32
C ASP A 3 11.68 36.40 12.78
N TYR A 4 11.91 35.10 12.94
CA TYR A 4 10.92 34.05 12.69
C TYR A 4 10.20 33.76 14.02
N THR A 5 9.62 34.78 14.63
CA THR A 5 8.70 34.61 15.77
C THR A 5 7.33 34.19 15.22
N ALA A 6 7.30 33.00 14.63
CA ALA A 6 6.10 32.25 14.27
C ALA A 6 5.42 31.69 15.54
N HIS A 7 5.04 32.57 16.46
CA HIS A 7 4.36 32.21 17.70
C HIS A 7 2.88 32.61 17.68
N SER A 8 2.23 32.52 16.51
CA SER A 8 0.80 32.83 16.33
C SER A 8 0.02 31.74 15.57
N ASP A 9 0.66 30.62 15.25
CA ASP A 9 0.01 29.44 14.64
C ASP A 9 -0.30 28.33 15.68
N ASP A 10 0.38 28.33 16.84
CA ASP A 10 0.19 27.34 17.92
C ASP A 10 -1.24 27.40 18.52
N GLU A 11 -1.87 28.56 18.58
CA GLU A 11 -3.23 28.70 19.14
C GLU A 11 -4.34 28.14 18.24
N ARG A 12 -4.08 27.89 16.95
CA ARG A 12 -5.14 27.53 15.99
C ARG A 12 -5.43 26.04 15.91
N TRP A 13 -4.53 25.19 16.40
CA TRP A 13 -4.59 23.75 16.21
C TRP A 13 -4.19 22.97 17.48
N PRO A 14 -4.90 23.17 18.61
CA PRO A 14 -4.53 22.56 19.88
C PRO A 14 -4.50 21.03 19.85
N LEU A 15 -5.35 20.41 19.02
CA LEU A 15 -5.40 18.95 18.88
C LEU A 15 -4.18 18.44 18.11
N THR A 16 -3.81 19.13 17.02
CA THR A 16 -2.59 18.83 16.25
C THR A 16 -1.35 19.00 17.13
N GLN A 17 -1.27 20.07 17.93
CA GLN A 17 -0.13 20.28 18.83
C GLN A 17 -0.02 19.16 19.87
N ALA A 18 -1.11 18.82 20.55
CA ALA A 18 -1.14 17.72 21.52
C ALA A 18 -0.75 16.37 20.87
N PHE A 19 -1.18 16.14 19.63
CA PHE A 19 -0.79 14.94 18.87
C PHE A 19 0.72 14.92 18.56
N VAL A 20 1.28 16.03 18.08
CA VAL A 20 2.72 16.12 17.76
C VAL A 20 3.55 15.88 19.01
N THR A 21 3.24 16.56 20.12
CA THR A 21 3.95 16.37 21.41
C THR A 21 3.85 14.92 21.92
N ALA A 22 2.67 14.29 21.78
CA ALA A 22 2.49 12.90 22.14
C ALA A 22 3.30 11.95 21.25
N PHE A 23 3.37 12.22 19.95
CA PHE A 23 4.11 11.42 18.98
C PHE A 23 5.63 11.53 19.15
N GLU A 24 6.13 12.74 19.42
CA GLU A 24 7.54 12.96 19.80
C GLU A 24 7.90 12.11 21.03
N HIS A 25 7.09 12.19 22.08
CA HIS A 25 7.33 11.41 23.29
C HIS A 25 7.26 9.89 23.03
N ALA A 26 6.31 9.42 22.20
CA ALA A 26 6.23 8.01 21.82
C ALA A 26 7.47 7.55 21.03
N THR A 27 8.02 8.42 20.18
CA THR A 27 9.25 8.15 19.43
C THR A 27 10.45 8.06 20.36
N ASP A 28 10.58 8.97 21.33
CA ASP A 28 11.64 8.92 22.34
C ASP A 28 11.59 7.63 23.17
N LEU A 29 10.39 7.18 23.56
CA LEU A 29 10.19 5.92 24.26
C LEU A 29 10.63 4.72 23.43
N ARG A 30 10.33 4.73 22.12
CA ARG A 30 10.74 3.68 21.20
C ARG A 30 12.26 3.63 21.04
N VAL A 31 12.91 4.79 20.95
CA VAL A 31 14.38 4.89 20.89
C VAL A 31 15.02 4.39 22.18
N ALA A 32 14.47 4.77 23.34
CA ALA A 32 14.96 4.31 24.63
C ALA A 32 14.91 2.78 24.77
N LEU A 33 13.88 2.14 24.21
CA LEU A 33 13.79 0.67 24.17
C LEU A 33 14.87 0.01 23.31
N GLU A 34 15.23 0.60 22.17
CA GLU A 34 16.31 0.06 21.34
C GLU A 34 17.64 0.04 22.10
N HIS A 35 17.92 1.10 22.86
CA HIS A 35 19.12 1.19 23.68
C HIS A 35 19.06 0.24 24.88
N ALA A 36 17.86 0.01 25.45
CA ALA A 36 17.66 -0.92 26.55
C ALA A 36 17.71 -2.39 26.12
N ALA A 37 17.51 -2.70 24.83
CA ALA A 37 17.57 -4.07 24.31
C ALA A 37 18.99 -4.68 24.35
N ASP A 38 20.03 -3.85 24.54
CA ASP A 38 21.38 -4.33 24.84
C ASP A 38 21.49 -4.97 26.25
N GLU A 39 20.50 -4.77 27.12
CA GLU A 39 20.37 -5.41 28.43
C GLU A 39 19.21 -6.43 28.40
N PRO A 40 19.40 -7.67 28.87
CA PRO A 40 18.46 -8.77 28.63
C PRO A 40 17.21 -8.69 29.53
N LEU A 41 16.31 -7.76 29.24
CA LEU A 41 14.94 -7.75 29.77
C LEU A 41 14.07 -8.78 29.02
N ASP A 42 13.11 -9.38 29.72
CA ASP A 42 12.12 -10.27 29.11
C ASP A 42 11.29 -9.50 28.06
N PRO A 43 11.17 -10.00 26.81
CA PRO A 43 10.28 -9.44 25.80
C PRO A 43 8.87 -9.08 26.27
N ALA A 44 8.30 -9.87 27.19
CA ALA A 44 6.98 -9.59 27.74
C ALA A 44 6.97 -8.37 28.65
N GLU A 45 8.00 -8.20 29.48
CA GLU A 45 8.15 -7.05 30.37
C GLU A 45 8.40 -5.76 29.56
N GLN A 46 9.21 -5.84 28.51
CA GLN A 46 9.43 -4.72 27.59
C GLN A 46 8.13 -4.25 26.92
N ALA A 47 7.34 -5.20 26.39
CA ALA A 47 6.07 -4.88 25.74
C ALA A 47 5.05 -4.27 26.72
N GLU A 48 4.97 -4.80 27.94
CA GLU A 48 4.06 -4.29 28.97
C GLU A 48 4.45 -2.89 29.44
N SER A 49 5.75 -2.67 29.67
CA SER A 49 6.29 -1.36 30.06
C SER A 49 6.04 -0.32 28.97
N LEU A 50 6.29 -0.66 27.70
CA LEU A 50 6.01 0.23 26.57
C LEU A 50 4.51 0.56 26.49
N ALA A 51 3.65 -0.45 26.61
CA ALA A 51 2.21 -0.26 26.54
C ALA A 51 1.70 0.65 27.66
N ALA A 52 2.20 0.48 28.89
CA ALA A 52 1.86 1.33 30.02
C ALA A 52 2.25 2.80 29.78
N GLN A 53 3.46 3.02 29.25
CA GLN A 53 3.96 4.36 28.94
C GLN A 53 3.18 5.01 27.80
N LEU A 54 2.92 4.30 26.70
CA LEU A 54 2.12 4.81 25.58
C LEU A 54 0.65 5.06 25.97
N ALA A 55 0.07 4.26 26.87
CA ALA A 55 -1.25 4.52 27.43
C ALA A 55 -1.27 5.78 28.32
N MET A 56 -0.17 6.08 29.02
CA MET A 56 -0.02 7.35 29.73
C MET A 56 0.08 8.54 28.75
N THR A 57 0.87 8.40 27.68
CA THR A 57 1.02 9.40 26.61
C THR A 57 -0.32 9.70 25.94
N THR A 58 -1.08 8.67 25.61
CA THR A 58 -2.42 8.80 25.01
C THR A 58 -3.38 9.57 25.94
N ARG A 59 -3.34 9.32 27.25
CA ARG A 59 -4.13 10.09 28.23
C ARG A 59 -3.64 11.53 28.38
N LYS A 60 -2.33 11.76 28.26
CA LYS A 60 -1.74 13.10 28.31
C LYS A 60 -2.19 13.94 27.11
N LEU A 61 -2.16 13.38 25.91
CA LEU A 61 -2.71 13.99 24.68
C LEU A 61 -4.13 14.52 24.92
N ALA A 62 -5.04 13.67 25.44
CA ALA A 62 -6.41 14.10 25.68
C ALA A 62 -6.53 15.23 26.71
N ARG A 63 -5.75 15.17 27.80
CA ARG A 63 -5.76 16.24 28.80
C ARG A 63 -5.27 17.56 28.24
N GLU A 64 -4.22 17.53 27.42
CA GLU A 64 -3.67 18.72 26.77
C GLU A 64 -4.68 19.30 25.79
N ALA A 65 -5.25 18.49 24.90
CA ALA A 65 -6.26 18.95 23.95
C ALA A 65 -7.54 19.47 24.64
N MET A 66 -7.98 18.84 25.74
CA MET A 66 -9.12 19.28 26.55
C MET A 66 -8.90 20.65 27.18
N ALA A 67 -7.67 20.95 27.61
CA ALA A 67 -7.34 22.23 28.24
C ALA A 67 -7.59 23.43 27.30
N TRP A 68 -7.50 23.21 25.98
CA TRP A 68 -7.69 24.25 24.96
C TRP A 68 -9.09 24.24 24.33
N THR A 69 -9.67 23.06 24.11
CA THR A 69 -10.95 22.92 23.38
C THR A 69 -12.18 22.85 24.29
N GLY A 70 -11.99 22.47 25.56
CA GLY A 70 -13.08 22.22 26.51
C GLY A 70 -14.03 21.10 26.05
N ALA A 71 -15.18 21.00 26.70
CA ALA A 71 -16.15 19.91 26.49
C ALA A 71 -16.72 19.83 25.06
N ALA A 72 -16.66 20.92 24.29
CA ALA A 72 -17.09 20.92 22.89
C ALA A 72 -16.16 20.09 21.98
N GLY A 73 -14.91 19.88 22.40
CA GLY A 73 -13.91 19.09 21.68
C GLY A 73 -13.90 17.60 22.00
N ASP A 74 -14.70 17.12 22.96
CA ASP A 74 -14.61 15.75 23.49
C ASP A 74 -14.61 14.67 22.40
N ALA A 75 -15.50 14.80 21.41
CA ALA A 75 -15.60 13.86 20.30
C ALA A 75 -14.35 13.85 19.41
N ASP A 76 -13.79 15.03 19.13
CA ASP A 76 -12.59 15.16 18.30
C ASP A 76 -11.33 14.74 19.06
N ILE A 77 -11.28 14.97 20.38
CA ILE A 77 -10.23 14.46 21.26
C ILE A 77 -10.23 12.94 21.27
N ALA A 78 -11.40 12.31 21.48
CA ALA A 78 -11.52 10.86 21.48
C ALA A 78 -11.12 10.27 20.12
N ALA A 79 -11.52 10.93 19.01
CA ALA A 79 -11.13 10.53 17.67
C ALA A 79 -9.61 10.64 17.43
N ALA A 80 -8.97 11.71 17.91
CA ALA A 80 -7.52 11.87 17.83
C ALA A 80 -6.76 10.84 18.68
N GLN A 81 -7.23 10.54 19.89
CA GLN A 81 -6.66 9.46 20.70
C GLN A 81 -6.76 8.11 20.00
N TYR A 82 -7.92 7.81 19.40
CA TYR A 82 -8.11 6.58 18.65
C TYR A 82 -7.16 6.50 17.46
N ALA A 83 -7.03 7.58 16.68
CA ALA A 83 -6.10 7.65 15.55
C ALA A 83 -4.64 7.52 15.98
N PHE A 84 -4.26 8.14 17.11
CA PHE A 84 -2.92 8.02 17.68
C PHE A 84 -2.60 6.58 18.07
N VAL A 85 -3.50 5.90 18.78
CA VAL A 85 -3.34 4.48 19.14
C VAL A 85 -3.29 3.60 17.90
N ALA A 86 -4.17 3.83 16.92
CA ALA A 86 -4.16 3.10 15.65
C ALA A 86 -2.84 3.24 14.89
N LEU A 87 -2.27 4.45 14.86
CA LEU A 87 -0.97 4.71 14.27
C LEU A 87 0.14 3.98 15.02
N LEU A 88 0.18 4.06 16.35
CA LEU A 88 1.20 3.41 17.16
C LEU A 88 1.18 1.89 17.00
N ASP A 89 -0.01 1.28 17.01
CA ASP A 89 -0.15 -0.15 16.80
C ASP A 89 0.33 -0.58 15.43
N GLU A 90 -0.05 0.15 14.37
CA GLU A 90 0.48 -0.12 13.03
C GLU A 90 2.00 -0.03 13.01
N LEU A 91 2.59 1.05 13.54
CA LEU A 91 4.04 1.21 13.54
C LEU A 91 4.76 0.10 14.32
N LEU A 92 4.25 -0.27 15.51
CA LEU A 92 4.87 -1.27 16.37
C LEU A 92 4.68 -2.71 15.85
N LEU A 93 3.54 -3.01 15.22
CA LEU A 93 3.27 -4.33 14.64
C LEU A 93 4.15 -4.61 13.40
N PHE A 94 4.47 -3.59 12.61
CA PHE A 94 5.32 -3.73 11.42
C PHE A 94 6.79 -3.42 11.69
N SER A 95 7.21 -3.53 12.94
CA SER A 95 8.57 -3.27 13.39
C SER A 95 9.24 -4.47 14.03
N GLU A 96 10.55 -4.58 13.86
CA GLU A 96 11.34 -5.55 14.60
C GLU A 96 11.77 -4.97 15.95
N TRP A 97 11.38 -5.66 17.02
CA TRP A 97 11.83 -5.42 18.39
C TRP A 97 11.46 -6.64 19.25
N PRO A 98 12.12 -6.86 20.40
CA PRO A 98 11.96 -8.10 21.16
C PRO A 98 10.51 -8.39 21.57
N GLY A 99 9.76 -7.37 21.97
CA GLY A 99 8.36 -7.50 22.42
C GLY A 99 7.30 -7.52 21.31
N ALA A 100 7.68 -7.52 20.01
CA ALA A 100 6.73 -7.44 18.91
C ALA A 100 5.68 -8.56 18.92
N ALA A 101 6.10 -9.80 19.18
CA ALA A 101 5.19 -10.95 19.24
C ALA A 101 4.18 -10.82 20.41
N VAL A 102 4.61 -10.31 21.56
CA VAL A 102 3.73 -10.06 22.71
C VAL A 102 2.75 -8.92 22.37
N TRP A 103 3.23 -7.90 21.67
CA TRP A 103 2.40 -6.79 21.22
C TRP A 103 1.30 -7.24 20.26
N GLU A 104 1.60 -8.14 19.32
CA GLU A 104 0.60 -8.72 18.40
C GLU A 104 -0.55 -9.39 19.15
N THR A 105 -0.27 -10.09 20.26
CA THR A 105 -1.32 -10.71 21.07
C THR A 105 -2.23 -9.70 21.76
N ARG A 106 -1.67 -8.56 22.19
CA ARG A 106 -2.41 -7.53 22.95
C ARG A 106 -1.90 -6.13 22.58
N PRO A 107 -2.32 -5.59 21.43
CA PRO A 107 -1.94 -4.25 20.99
C PRO A 107 -2.52 -3.16 21.89
N LEU A 108 -2.06 -1.92 21.75
CA LEU A 108 -2.50 -0.79 22.55
C LEU A 108 -3.99 -0.51 22.39
N GLU A 109 -4.56 -0.72 21.20
CA GLU A 109 -5.99 -0.61 20.93
C GLU A 109 -6.81 -1.50 21.89
N VAL A 110 -6.42 -2.77 22.04
CA VAL A 110 -7.10 -3.70 22.96
C VAL A 110 -6.98 -3.21 24.40
N ARG A 111 -5.83 -2.64 24.77
CA ARG A 111 -5.54 -2.19 26.13
C ARG A 111 -6.32 -0.92 26.50
N VAL A 112 -6.51 -0.02 25.55
CA VAL A 112 -7.14 1.30 25.78
C VAL A 112 -8.64 1.29 25.45
N PHE A 113 -9.02 0.67 24.34
CA PHE A 113 -10.39 0.70 23.80
C PHE A 113 -11.12 -0.65 23.85
N ASN A 114 -10.41 -1.74 24.16
CA ASN A 114 -10.96 -3.10 24.14
C ASN A 114 -11.55 -3.49 22.76
N THR A 115 -10.92 -3.02 21.69
CA THR A 115 -11.25 -3.31 20.29
C THR A 115 -10.03 -3.80 19.50
N ARG A 116 -10.25 -4.28 18.26
CA ARG A 116 -9.20 -4.78 17.34
C ARG A 116 -9.47 -4.40 15.88
N ASP A 117 -10.15 -3.28 15.66
CA ASP A 117 -10.65 -2.87 14.35
C ASP A 117 -10.17 -1.48 13.95
N ALA A 118 -9.11 -0.96 14.57
CA ALA A 118 -8.53 0.34 14.22
C ALA A 118 -8.05 0.44 12.78
N GLY A 119 -7.51 -0.66 12.23
CA GLY A 119 -7.09 -0.74 10.83
C GLY A 119 -8.23 -0.50 9.84
N GLU A 120 -9.48 -0.80 10.23
CA GLU A 120 -10.67 -0.58 9.41
C GLU A 120 -11.36 0.75 9.73
N LYS A 121 -11.48 1.06 11.02
CA LYS A 121 -12.23 2.21 11.53
C LYS A 121 -11.58 3.56 11.24
N LEU A 122 -10.24 3.66 11.27
CA LEU A 122 -9.60 4.96 11.03
C LEU A 122 -9.85 5.48 9.60
N PRO A 123 -9.69 4.67 8.53
CA PRO A 123 -10.09 5.07 7.19
C PRO A 123 -11.58 5.46 7.09
N ASP A 124 -12.48 4.73 7.75
CA ASP A 124 -13.90 5.06 7.76
C ASP A 124 -14.17 6.41 8.46
N ALA A 125 -13.48 6.67 9.57
CA ALA A 125 -13.57 7.93 10.29
C ALA A 125 -13.04 9.12 9.46
N ILE A 126 -11.98 8.91 8.68
CA ILE A 126 -11.46 9.90 7.73
C ILE A 126 -12.50 10.20 6.65
N GLU A 127 -13.09 9.17 6.05
CA GLU A 127 -14.11 9.32 5.02
C GLU A 127 -15.35 10.04 5.55
N ALA A 128 -15.80 9.68 6.76
CA ALA A 128 -16.93 10.34 7.42
C ALA A 128 -16.65 11.82 7.71
N LEU A 129 -15.46 12.16 8.19
CA LEU A 129 -15.06 13.55 8.42
C LEU A 129 -15.07 14.36 7.12
N LEU A 130 -14.50 13.81 6.04
CA LEU A 130 -14.47 14.46 4.73
C LEU A 130 -15.85 14.60 4.09
N ALA A 131 -16.78 13.67 4.39
CA ALA A 131 -18.16 13.74 3.92
C ALA A 131 -18.96 14.84 4.63
N GLN A 132 -18.74 15.04 5.94
CA GLN A 132 -19.40 16.09 6.73
C GLN A 132 -18.97 17.50 6.31
N ARG A 133 -17.70 17.67 5.91
CA ARG A 133 -17.11 18.96 5.50
C ARG A 133 -17.26 20.08 6.53
N ASP A 134 -17.31 19.74 7.81
CA ASP A 134 -17.49 20.69 8.91
C ASP A 134 -16.20 21.49 9.18
N PRO A 135 -16.16 22.82 8.91
CA PRO A 135 -14.96 23.64 9.10
C PRO A 135 -14.39 23.62 10.52
N SER A 136 -15.18 23.29 11.55
CA SER A 136 -14.70 23.19 12.93
C SER A 136 -13.76 21.99 13.15
N ARG A 137 -13.90 20.94 12.34
CA ARG A 137 -13.15 19.67 12.47
C ARG A 137 -11.84 19.65 11.67
N ARG A 138 -11.36 20.82 11.24
CA ARG A 138 -10.12 20.94 10.47
C ARG A 138 -8.88 20.53 11.27
N ASP A 139 -8.92 20.72 12.58
CA ASP A 139 -7.81 20.32 13.47
C ASP A 139 -7.69 18.80 13.52
N LEU A 140 -8.83 18.10 13.67
CA LEU A 140 -8.87 16.65 13.57
C LEU A 140 -8.44 16.14 12.18
N ALA A 141 -8.79 16.88 11.11
CA ALA A 141 -8.31 16.54 9.78
C ALA A 141 -6.78 16.61 9.65
N ASN A 142 -6.13 17.58 10.30
CA ASN A 142 -4.67 17.64 10.38
C ASN A 142 -4.08 16.43 11.12
N VAL A 143 -4.70 16.00 12.23
CA VAL A 143 -4.29 14.79 12.95
C VAL A 143 -4.40 13.54 12.07
N TYR A 144 -5.50 13.39 11.34
CA TYR A 144 -5.67 12.27 10.41
C TYR A 144 -4.67 12.32 9.25
N LEU A 145 -4.42 13.51 8.70
CA LEU A 145 -3.42 13.70 7.65
C LEU A 145 -2.02 13.33 8.16
N ALA A 146 -1.70 13.71 9.40
CA ALA A 146 -0.46 13.33 10.06
C ALA A 146 -0.36 11.81 10.15
N CYS A 147 -1.41 11.10 10.61
CA CYS A 147 -1.41 9.63 10.68
C CYS A 147 -1.11 8.97 9.32
N LEU A 148 -1.75 9.42 8.23
CA LEU A 148 -1.49 8.88 6.90
C LEU A 148 -0.06 9.20 6.40
N THR A 149 0.45 10.38 6.74
CA THR A 149 1.81 10.81 6.34
C THR A 149 2.90 10.10 7.15
N LEU A 150 2.62 9.76 8.41
CA LEU A 150 3.49 9.01 9.31
C LEU A 150 3.53 7.51 8.98
N GLY A 151 2.69 7.03 8.06
CA GLY A 151 2.79 5.68 7.51
C GLY A 151 1.63 4.74 7.87
N PHE A 152 0.56 5.23 8.49
CA PHE A 152 -0.64 4.43 8.70
C PHE A 152 -1.22 3.98 7.36
N LYS A 153 -1.46 2.67 7.19
CA LYS A 153 -2.11 2.11 6.00
C LYS A 153 -3.44 1.44 6.35
N GLY A 154 -3.50 0.66 7.42
CA GLY A 154 -4.72 -0.08 7.79
C GLY A 154 -5.26 -0.90 6.61
N ARG A 155 -6.57 -0.84 6.34
CA ARG A 155 -7.19 -1.53 5.19
C ARG A 155 -6.75 -1.01 3.82
N LEU A 156 -6.05 0.13 3.74
CA LEU A 156 -5.64 0.80 2.51
C LEU A 156 -4.33 0.24 1.92
N ARG A 157 -4.13 -1.09 1.99
CA ARG A 157 -2.96 -1.78 1.44
C ARG A 157 -3.20 -2.27 0.00
N GLY A 158 -2.11 -2.61 -0.70
CA GLY A 158 -2.15 -3.02 -2.10
C GLY A 158 -2.29 -1.85 -3.08
N GLU A 159 -2.39 -2.13 -4.37
CA GLU A 159 -2.39 -1.10 -5.43
C GLU A 159 -3.63 -0.18 -5.34
N ALA A 160 -4.83 -0.77 -5.25
CA ALA A 160 -6.07 -0.01 -5.09
C ALA A 160 -6.11 0.76 -3.77
N GLY A 161 -5.59 0.16 -2.69
CA GLY A 161 -5.47 0.80 -1.38
C GLY A 161 -4.51 1.98 -1.39
N ALA A 162 -3.36 1.86 -2.07
CA ALA A 162 -2.39 2.95 -2.20
C ALA A 162 -2.96 4.15 -2.95
N LEU A 163 -3.72 3.91 -4.03
CA LEU A 163 -4.42 4.99 -4.73
C LEU A 163 -5.45 5.66 -3.80
N ARG A 164 -6.22 4.88 -3.05
CA ARG A 164 -7.20 5.42 -2.09
C ARG A 164 -6.52 6.21 -0.96
N HIS A 165 -5.40 5.70 -0.44
CA HIS A 165 -4.59 6.36 0.56
C HIS A 165 -4.13 7.75 0.09
N ASP A 166 -3.64 7.83 -1.15
CA ASP A 166 -3.21 9.08 -1.75
C ASP A 166 -4.38 10.07 -1.94
N GLN A 167 -5.54 9.59 -2.40
CA GLN A 167 -6.76 10.41 -2.52
C GLN A 167 -7.21 10.99 -1.16
N LEU A 168 -7.18 10.18 -0.11
CA LEU A 168 -7.55 10.62 1.24
C LEU A 168 -6.56 11.67 1.77
N ARG A 169 -5.25 11.49 1.53
CA ARG A 169 -4.22 12.50 1.88
C ARG A 169 -4.46 13.83 1.19
N HIS A 170 -4.70 13.82 -0.12
CA HIS A 170 -4.99 15.05 -0.87
C HIS A 170 -6.28 15.72 -0.38
N SER A 171 -7.33 14.94 -0.12
CA SER A 171 -8.62 15.45 0.36
C SER A 171 -8.51 16.05 1.76
N LEU A 172 -7.79 15.38 2.67
CA LEU A 172 -7.52 15.89 4.02
C LEU A 172 -6.68 17.16 3.98
N PHE A 173 -5.62 17.21 3.17
CA PHE A 173 -4.82 18.42 3.01
C PHE A 173 -5.65 19.59 2.50
N ALA A 174 -6.45 19.36 1.45
CA ALA A 174 -7.31 20.39 0.89
C ALA A 174 -8.32 20.92 1.91
N PHE A 175 -8.91 20.01 2.68
CA PHE A 175 -9.88 20.35 3.71
C PHE A 175 -9.25 21.11 4.89
N ALA A 176 -8.13 20.63 5.42
CA ALA A 176 -7.49 21.19 6.61
C ALA A 176 -6.82 22.55 6.32
N MET A 177 -6.16 22.67 5.16
CA MET A 177 -5.41 23.86 4.78
C MET A 177 -6.22 24.86 3.94
N GLN A 178 -7.46 24.52 3.56
CA GLN A 178 -8.33 25.33 2.69
C GLN A 178 -7.69 25.70 1.34
N ARG A 179 -6.76 24.88 0.85
CA ARG A 179 -6.08 25.05 -0.44
C ARG A 179 -5.78 23.70 -1.04
N ASP A 180 -5.88 23.58 -2.35
CA ASP A 180 -5.51 22.33 -3.01
C ASP A 180 -4.01 22.01 -2.83
N ALA A 181 -3.70 20.73 -2.69
CA ALA A 181 -2.33 20.23 -2.67
C ALA A 181 -1.76 20.30 -4.10
N GLU A 182 -1.49 21.50 -4.61
CA GLU A 182 -0.99 21.67 -5.97
C GLU A 182 0.54 21.49 -6.01
N PRO A 183 1.08 20.46 -6.68
CA PRO A 183 2.52 20.15 -6.67
C PRO A 183 3.39 21.31 -7.15
N THR A 184 2.87 22.07 -8.12
CA THR A 184 3.53 23.22 -8.76
C THR A 184 3.83 24.35 -7.78
N HIS A 185 2.98 24.55 -6.77
CA HIS A 185 3.15 25.61 -5.78
C HIS A 185 4.09 25.23 -4.64
N LEU A 186 4.34 23.93 -4.44
CA LEU A 186 5.31 23.42 -3.47
C LEU A 186 6.74 23.43 -4.04
N ALA A 187 6.91 23.22 -5.35
CA ALA A 187 8.21 23.21 -6.00
C ALA A 187 8.96 24.54 -5.86
N ALA A 188 8.30 25.68 -6.11
CA ALA A 188 8.99 26.97 -6.19
C ALA A 188 9.58 27.49 -4.85
N PRO A 189 8.95 27.28 -3.68
CA PRO A 189 9.58 27.55 -2.38
C PRO A 189 10.63 26.49 -1.99
N LEU A 190 10.39 25.21 -2.27
CA LEU A 190 11.32 24.12 -1.94
C LEU A 190 12.63 24.22 -2.76
N GLU A 191 12.55 24.63 -4.02
CA GLU A 191 13.71 24.92 -4.87
C GLU A 191 14.50 26.14 -4.37
N ARG A 192 13.81 27.16 -3.83
CA ARG A 192 14.45 28.36 -3.27
C ARG A 192 15.11 28.13 -1.91
N THR A 193 14.60 27.16 -1.14
CA THR A 193 15.13 26.79 0.18
C THR A 193 15.84 25.44 0.15
N ALA A 194 16.39 25.06 -1.01
CA ALA A 194 17.18 23.83 -1.18
C ALA A 194 18.46 23.87 -0.32
N VAL A 195 18.29 23.59 0.97
CA VAL A 195 19.28 22.99 1.85
C VAL A 195 19.72 21.72 1.12
N ALA A 196 21.04 21.53 0.94
CA ALA A 196 21.63 20.30 0.41
C ALA A 196 20.82 19.11 0.95
N PRO A 197 20.34 18.19 0.09
CA PRO A 197 19.22 17.30 0.38
C PRO A 197 19.44 16.71 1.77
N ARG A 198 18.79 17.31 2.77
CA ARG A 198 18.74 16.73 4.10
C ARG A 198 17.81 15.59 3.82
N GLN A 199 18.44 14.43 3.60
CA GLN A 199 17.81 13.17 3.28
C GLN A 199 16.49 13.20 4.03
N SER A 200 15.38 13.24 3.28
CA SER A 200 14.10 12.97 3.87
C SER A 200 14.32 11.62 4.52
N SER A 201 14.49 11.64 5.83
CA SER A 201 14.39 10.48 6.69
C SER A 201 12.95 10.06 6.47
N VAL A 202 12.74 9.29 5.40
CA VAL A 202 11.47 8.67 5.10
C VAL A 202 11.13 8.00 6.41
N LEU A 203 9.96 8.26 6.98
CA LEU A 203 9.54 7.70 8.28
C LEU A 203 9.62 6.16 8.34
N THR A 204 9.91 5.50 7.22
CA THR A 204 10.52 4.16 7.14
C THR A 204 11.79 3.99 7.99
N GLN A 205 12.48 5.07 8.38
CA GLN A 205 13.66 5.05 9.24
C GLN A 205 13.32 4.74 10.71
N MET A 206 12.03 4.69 11.08
CA MET A 206 11.66 4.03 12.34
C MET A 206 12.03 2.53 12.31
N PHE A 207 12.13 1.88 11.13
CA PHE A 207 12.34 0.43 11.02
C PHE A 207 13.35 0.05 9.90
N PRO A 208 14.64 -0.07 10.24
CA PRO A 208 15.71 -0.36 9.27
C PRO A 208 15.69 -1.78 8.66
N ASP A 209 14.80 -2.68 9.06
CA ASP A 209 14.91 -4.11 8.72
C ASP A 209 14.35 -4.52 7.34
N LEU A 210 13.62 -3.65 6.64
CA LEU A 210 13.17 -3.96 5.28
C LEU A 210 14.33 -4.16 4.29
N ALA A 211 15.46 -3.48 4.53
CA ALA A 211 16.68 -3.65 3.73
C ALA A 211 17.34 -5.02 3.97
N ARG A 212 17.25 -5.57 5.18
CA ARG A 212 17.79 -6.89 5.52
C ARG A 212 16.95 -8.01 4.91
N PHE A 213 15.63 -7.89 4.94
CA PHE A 213 14.73 -8.83 4.23
C PHE A 213 14.96 -8.83 2.72
N ALA A 214 15.09 -7.65 2.10
CA ALA A 214 15.38 -7.55 0.67
C ALA A 214 16.71 -8.22 0.30
N LEU A 215 17.73 -8.09 1.17
CA LEU A 215 19.03 -8.73 0.98
C LEU A 215 18.93 -10.26 1.10
N VAL A 216 18.24 -10.78 2.12
CA VAL A 216 18.05 -12.23 2.31
C VAL A 216 17.26 -12.84 1.14
N ILE A 217 16.19 -12.17 0.68
CA ILE A 217 15.42 -12.59 -0.49
C ILE A 217 16.30 -12.58 -1.75
N GLY A 218 17.08 -11.52 -1.95
CA GLY A 218 18.02 -11.41 -3.07
C GLY A 218 19.09 -12.51 -3.06
N ALA A 219 19.68 -12.79 -1.90
CA ALA A 219 20.66 -13.86 -1.71
C ALA A 219 20.06 -15.24 -1.97
N GLY A 220 18.84 -15.49 -1.48
CA GLY A 220 18.09 -16.72 -1.74
C GLY A 220 17.80 -16.92 -3.23
N LEU A 221 17.40 -15.86 -3.94
CA LEU A 221 17.15 -15.90 -5.37
C LEU A 221 18.43 -16.19 -6.17
N CYS A 222 19.55 -15.56 -5.80
CA CYS A 222 20.85 -15.82 -6.42
C CYS A 222 21.32 -17.26 -6.21
N LEU A 223 21.15 -17.80 -5.00
CA LEU A 223 21.46 -19.21 -4.70
C LEU A 223 20.63 -20.16 -5.57
N LEU A 224 19.33 -19.89 -5.69
CA LEU A 224 18.42 -20.71 -6.49
C LEU A 224 18.82 -20.71 -7.98
N LEU A 225 19.15 -19.55 -8.53
CA LEU A 225 19.63 -19.41 -9.90
C LEU A 225 20.96 -20.15 -10.12
N GLY A 226 21.88 -20.08 -9.15
CA GLY A 226 23.14 -20.82 -9.18
C GLY A 226 22.93 -22.33 -9.22
N VAL A 227 22.09 -22.86 -8.32
CA VAL A 227 21.73 -24.28 -8.29
C VAL A 227 21.08 -24.72 -9.60
N SER A 228 20.15 -23.91 -10.13
CA SER A 228 19.52 -24.18 -11.42
C SER A 228 20.52 -24.25 -12.58
N GLN A 229 21.52 -23.37 -12.61
CA GLN A 229 22.56 -23.38 -13.64
C GLN A 229 23.46 -24.61 -13.54
N VAL A 230 23.85 -25.00 -12.33
CA VAL A 230 24.66 -26.22 -12.11
C VAL A 230 23.89 -27.47 -12.54
N LEU A 231 22.61 -27.57 -12.17
CA LEU A 231 21.72 -28.65 -12.61
C LEU A 231 21.59 -28.69 -14.13
N TRP A 232 21.41 -27.54 -14.77
CA TRP A 232 21.35 -27.45 -16.23
C TRP A 232 22.67 -27.90 -16.89
N LEU A 233 23.83 -27.52 -16.34
CA LEU A 233 25.14 -27.94 -16.85
C LEU A 233 25.38 -29.44 -16.70
N VAL A 234 25.00 -30.05 -15.57
CA VAL A 234 25.13 -31.50 -15.34
C VAL A 234 24.18 -32.30 -16.24
N ALA A 235 22.94 -31.83 -16.39
CA ALA A 235 21.94 -32.46 -17.26
C ALA A 235 22.32 -32.32 -18.75
N THR A 236 22.79 -31.15 -19.17
CA THR A 236 23.25 -30.94 -20.56
C THR A 236 24.58 -31.64 -20.85
N ALA A 237 25.45 -31.86 -19.86
CA ALA A 237 26.65 -32.69 -20.04
C ALA A 237 26.29 -34.13 -20.43
N HIS A 238 25.27 -34.73 -19.80
CA HIS A 238 24.75 -36.03 -20.18
C HIS A 238 24.18 -36.04 -21.61
N ALA A 239 23.48 -34.98 -22.01
CA ALA A 239 22.98 -34.84 -23.37
C ALA A 239 24.11 -34.72 -24.42
N ARG A 240 25.20 -33.99 -24.10
CA ARG A 240 26.37 -33.86 -25.01
C ARG A 240 27.08 -35.19 -25.27
N GLN A 241 27.14 -36.07 -24.27
CA GLN A 241 27.71 -37.41 -24.44
C GLN A 241 26.93 -38.25 -25.45
N SER A 242 25.59 -38.13 -25.46
CA SER A 242 24.77 -38.84 -26.44
C SER A 242 24.97 -38.32 -27.87
N ILE A 243 25.18 -37.01 -28.04
CA ILE A 243 25.42 -36.40 -29.37
C ILE A 243 26.77 -36.85 -29.95
N ALA A 244 27.83 -36.92 -29.13
CA ALA A 244 29.13 -37.42 -29.57
C ALA A 244 29.10 -38.91 -29.98
N GLN A 245 28.23 -39.70 -29.36
CA GLN A 245 28.01 -41.09 -29.75
C GLN A 245 27.34 -41.19 -31.14
N TYR A 246 26.42 -40.27 -31.47
CA TYR A 246 25.82 -40.25 -32.82
C TYR A 246 26.81 -39.80 -33.90
N GLU A 247 27.69 -38.86 -33.59
CA GLU A 247 28.72 -38.37 -34.55
C GLU A 247 29.82 -39.42 -34.80
N THR A 248 30.22 -40.17 -33.77
CA THR A 248 31.20 -41.26 -33.93
C THR A 248 30.63 -42.45 -34.70
N VAL A 249 29.35 -42.76 -34.52
CA VAL A 249 28.67 -43.81 -35.30
C VAL A 249 28.43 -43.38 -36.75
N SER A 250 28.03 -42.12 -37.01
CA SER A 250 27.84 -41.63 -38.38
C SER A 250 29.16 -41.50 -39.16
N LEU A 251 30.27 -41.17 -38.49
CA LEU A 251 31.61 -41.18 -39.07
C LEU A 251 32.14 -42.59 -39.33
N ALA A 252 31.75 -43.58 -38.51
CA ALA A 252 32.08 -44.99 -38.73
C ALA A 252 31.29 -45.59 -39.90
N ASP A 253 30.02 -45.23 -40.05
CA ASP A 253 29.16 -45.59 -41.19
C ASP A 253 29.68 -44.94 -42.50
N ALA A 254 30.03 -43.65 -42.46
CA ALA A 254 30.61 -42.96 -43.61
C ALA A 254 31.94 -43.58 -44.08
N ARG A 255 32.75 -44.09 -43.14
CA ARG A 255 34.05 -44.71 -43.41
C ARG A 255 33.93 -46.17 -43.90
N THR A 256 32.86 -46.88 -43.53
CA THR A 256 32.56 -48.23 -44.06
C THR A 256 31.92 -48.17 -45.45
N THR A 257 31.33 -47.04 -45.84
CA THR A 257 30.84 -46.81 -47.21
C THR A 257 31.89 -46.28 -48.20
N ALA A 258 33.14 -46.08 -47.78
CA ALA A 258 34.21 -45.66 -48.68
C ALA A 258 34.93 -46.89 -49.27
N PRO A 259 34.82 -47.18 -50.59
CA PRO A 259 35.51 -48.30 -51.20
C PRO A 259 36.98 -47.95 -51.47
N GLU A 260 37.89 -48.78 -51.01
CA GLU A 260 39.26 -48.83 -51.55
C GLU A 260 39.21 -49.34 -52.99
N GLY A 261 39.49 -48.45 -53.93
CA GLY A 261 39.94 -48.77 -55.29
C GLY A 261 38.87 -49.27 -56.27
N ALA A 262 38.32 -48.36 -57.08
CA ALA A 262 38.07 -48.63 -58.49
C ALA A 262 37.85 -47.34 -59.29
N SER A 263 38.63 -47.23 -60.37
CA SER A 263 38.40 -46.34 -61.51
C SER A 263 37.02 -46.59 -62.14
N GLY A 264 36.27 -45.52 -62.47
CA GLY A 264 35.20 -45.55 -63.48
C GLY A 264 33.77 -45.17 -63.06
N ALA A 265 33.25 -44.10 -63.69
CA ALA A 265 31.87 -43.83 -64.11
C ALA A 265 30.70 -43.62 -63.11
N SER A 266 30.12 -42.42 -63.21
CA SER A 266 28.70 -41.98 -63.16
C SER A 266 27.60 -42.81 -62.45
N GLY A 267 26.84 -42.17 -61.55
CA GLY A 267 25.46 -42.60 -61.21
C GLY A 267 24.86 -42.10 -59.89
N THR A 268 24.05 -41.03 -59.97
CA THR A 268 22.79 -40.69 -59.23
C THR A 268 22.60 -40.95 -57.73
N SER A 269 22.15 -39.89 -57.04
CA SER A 269 21.68 -39.76 -55.65
C SER A 269 20.63 -40.77 -55.17
N GLY A 270 20.73 -41.10 -53.88
CA GLY A 270 19.65 -41.73 -53.08
C GLY A 270 19.76 -41.30 -51.62
N THR A 271 19.06 -40.22 -51.23
CA THR A 271 18.89 -39.79 -49.84
C THR A 271 17.69 -40.54 -49.25
N VAL A 272 17.91 -41.42 -48.28
CA VAL A 272 16.84 -42.05 -47.50
C VAL A 272 16.91 -41.50 -46.07
N VAL A 273 15.89 -40.71 -45.71
CA VAL A 273 15.61 -40.23 -44.35
C VAL A 273 14.51 -41.11 -43.76
N PRO A 274 14.65 -41.67 -42.54
CA PRO A 274 13.50 -41.98 -41.73
C PRO A 274 13.24 -40.81 -40.76
N SER A 275 12.07 -40.20 -40.92
CA SER A 275 11.53 -39.18 -40.03
C SER A 275 10.94 -39.85 -38.79
N SER A 276 11.38 -39.47 -37.59
CA SER A 276 10.57 -39.63 -36.38
C SER A 276 10.38 -38.27 -35.71
N LYS A 277 9.15 -37.78 -35.79
CA LYS A 277 8.65 -36.62 -35.04
C LYS A 277 8.61 -36.97 -33.56
N VAL A 278 9.32 -36.22 -32.72
CA VAL A 278 8.87 -35.91 -31.37
C VAL A 278 8.86 -34.41 -31.21
N SER A 279 7.66 -33.92 -30.91
CA SER A 279 7.28 -32.53 -30.71
C SER A 279 8.02 -31.93 -29.50
N GLY A 280 8.61 -30.76 -29.68
CA GLY A 280 9.24 -29.98 -28.62
C GLY A 280 9.19 -28.51 -28.99
N GLY A 281 8.06 -27.88 -28.70
CA GLY A 281 7.89 -26.43 -28.81
C GLY A 281 8.86 -25.73 -27.87
N GLY A 282 9.77 -24.95 -28.45
CA GLY A 282 10.63 -24.00 -27.75
C GLY A 282 10.39 -22.63 -28.35
N LEU A 283 9.68 -21.80 -27.59
CA LEU A 283 9.42 -20.39 -27.85
C LEU A 283 10.75 -19.63 -28.04
N ALA A 284 10.89 -18.98 -29.20
CA ALA A 284 11.89 -17.94 -29.42
C ALA A 284 11.33 -16.57 -28.99
N PRO A 285 12.20 -15.60 -28.62
CA PRO A 285 11.81 -14.36 -27.97
C PRO A 285 11.25 -13.34 -28.98
N PHE A 286 10.14 -12.69 -28.61
CA PHE A 286 9.51 -11.65 -29.41
C PHE A 286 10.10 -10.27 -29.06
N VAL A 287 10.90 -9.74 -29.99
CA VAL A 287 11.30 -8.33 -30.03
C VAL A 287 10.26 -7.55 -30.83
N MET A 288 9.77 -6.48 -30.21
CA MET A 288 8.79 -5.51 -30.69
C MET A 288 9.22 -4.80 -31.97
N ARG A 289 8.34 -4.76 -33.00
CA ARG A 289 8.27 -3.64 -33.94
C ARG A 289 6.90 -3.48 -34.59
N ALA A 290 6.44 -2.25 -34.58
CA ALA A 290 5.18 -1.74 -35.09
C ALA A 290 5.00 -1.89 -36.61
N ALA A 291 3.75 -1.93 -37.06
CA ALA A 291 3.12 -0.93 -37.93
C ALA A 291 2.07 -1.52 -38.91
N GLN A 292 0.96 -0.78 -38.96
CA GLN A 292 0.12 -0.49 -40.13
C GLN A 292 -0.77 -1.57 -40.80
N SER A 293 -2.06 -1.21 -40.72
CA SER A 293 -3.02 -1.02 -41.82
C SER A 293 -3.84 -2.20 -42.35
N ARG A 294 -5.16 -2.00 -42.16
CA ARG A 294 -6.23 -2.01 -43.17
C ARG A 294 -6.15 -3.10 -44.23
N GLN A 295 -7.17 -3.96 -44.27
CA GLN A 295 -8.12 -4.05 -45.39
C GLN A 295 -9.00 -5.28 -45.17
N ASN A 296 -10.18 -5.08 -44.59
CA ASN A 296 -11.35 -5.67 -45.21
C ASN A 296 -12.58 -4.82 -44.94
N ARG A 297 -13.06 -4.29 -46.05
CA ARG A 297 -14.22 -3.46 -46.27
C ARG A 297 -15.25 -4.41 -46.91
N GLU A 298 -16.51 -4.12 -46.65
CA GLU A 298 -17.67 -4.47 -47.46
C GLU A 298 -18.39 -5.82 -47.23
N ALA A 299 -19.72 -5.65 -47.15
CA ALA A 299 -20.84 -6.60 -47.15
C ALA A 299 -21.24 -7.11 -45.74
N MET A 300 -22.37 -6.71 -45.15
CA MET A 300 -23.57 -6.05 -45.68
C MET A 300 -24.15 -5.11 -44.63
N SER A 301 -24.27 -3.84 -45.04
CA SER A 301 -25.35 -2.94 -44.69
C SER A 301 -26.68 -3.64 -44.95
N SER A 302 -27.69 -3.49 -44.12
CA SER A 302 -28.68 -2.41 -44.20
C SER A 302 -29.90 -2.94 -43.46
N GLY A 303 -30.72 -2.20 -42.75
CA GLY A 303 -30.83 -0.80 -42.37
C GLY A 303 -31.87 -0.83 -41.23
N LEU A 304 -32.48 0.23 -40.74
CA LEU A 304 -32.45 1.66 -40.93
C LEU A 304 -33.51 2.16 -39.92
N SER A 305 -33.34 3.39 -39.43
CA SER A 305 -34.38 4.24 -38.84
C SER A 305 -34.94 3.90 -37.45
N GLY A 306 -34.69 4.81 -36.48
CA GLY A 306 -35.53 5.02 -35.29
C GLY A 306 -36.80 5.82 -35.66
N PRO A 307 -37.32 6.72 -34.81
CA PRO A 307 -37.38 6.80 -33.33
C PRO A 307 -38.86 6.81 -32.84
N ALA A 308 -39.11 7.13 -31.55
CA ALA A 308 -40.36 7.66 -30.95
C ALA A 308 -41.10 6.82 -29.89
N ALA A 309 -41.20 7.43 -28.70
CA ALA A 309 -42.41 7.68 -27.90
C ALA A 309 -43.43 6.57 -27.61
N GLN A 310 -43.59 6.29 -26.30
CA GLN A 310 -44.84 5.98 -25.54
C GLN A 310 -44.37 5.77 -24.08
N LEU A 311 -44.61 6.60 -23.06
CA LEU A 311 -45.81 7.28 -22.55
C LEU A 311 -47.02 6.36 -22.35
N GLN A 312 -47.46 6.34 -21.09
CA GLN A 312 -48.78 5.98 -20.55
C GLN A 312 -49.00 4.51 -20.14
N ASN A 313 -48.98 4.21 -18.83
CA ASN A 313 -50.18 4.22 -17.97
C ASN A 313 -49.94 3.48 -16.64
N ALA A 314 -49.95 4.23 -15.54
CA ALA A 314 -50.57 3.81 -14.29
C ALA A 314 -51.03 5.08 -13.58
N ARG A 315 -52.30 5.43 -13.78
CA ARG A 315 -52.98 6.61 -13.24
C ARG A 315 -54.12 6.13 -12.35
N GLY A 316 -54.18 6.70 -11.16
CA GLY A 316 -55.38 6.86 -10.35
C GLY A 316 -55.47 5.92 -9.14
N SER A 317 -55.89 6.35 -7.96
CA SER A 317 -56.35 7.65 -7.47
C SER A 317 -56.54 7.48 -5.96
N ARG A 318 -56.09 8.44 -5.14
CA ARG A 318 -56.88 9.06 -4.07
C ARG A 318 -55.99 9.96 -3.20
N GLU A 319 -56.35 11.23 -3.22
CA GLU A 319 -56.03 12.25 -2.23
C GLU A 319 -57.42 12.77 -1.71
N PRO A 320 -57.48 13.78 -0.83
CA PRO A 320 -57.55 13.70 0.62
C PRO A 320 -58.92 14.14 1.18
N THR A 321 -59.16 13.91 2.47
CA THR A 321 -60.24 14.47 3.33
C THR A 321 -60.06 13.80 4.71
N ASP A 322 -60.23 14.39 5.88
CA ASP A 322 -60.86 15.64 6.30
C ASP A 322 -60.46 15.90 7.78
N ASP A 323 -60.75 17.12 8.20
CA ASP A 323 -60.63 17.82 9.48
C ASP A 323 -61.06 17.12 10.79
N GLY A 324 -60.59 17.72 11.88
CA GLY A 324 -61.25 17.81 13.19
C GLY A 324 -60.80 16.76 14.21
N ASP A 325 -60.57 17.04 15.50
CA ASP A 325 -60.78 18.24 16.31
C ASP A 325 -60.09 18.00 17.67
N ILE A 326 -59.61 19.08 18.28
CA ILE A 326 -59.75 19.44 19.72
C ILE A 326 -59.52 18.34 20.78
N VAL A 327 -58.49 18.51 21.63
CA VAL A 327 -58.65 18.66 23.10
C VAL A 327 -57.50 19.49 23.68
N ALA A 328 -57.84 20.65 24.22
CA ALA A 328 -57.08 21.39 25.21
C ALA A 328 -57.36 20.85 26.62
N SER A 329 -56.36 20.81 27.51
CA SER A 329 -56.44 20.85 28.99
C SER A 329 -54.99 20.85 29.50
N ASP A 330 -54.39 21.99 29.85
CA ASP A 330 -54.54 22.78 31.08
C ASP A 330 -53.84 22.19 32.32
N GLY A 331 -53.05 23.06 32.96
CA GLY A 331 -52.73 23.05 34.39
C GLY A 331 -51.70 22.04 34.93
N VAL A 332 -50.58 22.54 35.49
CA VAL A 332 -50.50 22.96 36.91
C VAL A 332 -49.05 23.21 37.32
N ARG A 333 -48.86 24.34 38.00
CA ARG A 333 -47.65 24.80 38.70
C ARG A 333 -47.24 23.87 39.85
N ARG A 334 -45.94 23.69 40.07
CA ARG A 334 -45.21 24.16 41.27
C ARG A 334 -43.72 23.97 41.10
#